data_AF-A0A832TQB3-F1
#
_entry.id   AF-A0A832TQB3-F1
#
_cell.length_a   1.000
_cell.length_b   1.000
_cell.length_c   1.000
_cell.angle_alpha   90.00
_cell.angle_beta   90.00
_cell.angle_gamma   90.00
#
_symmetry.space_group_name_H-M   'P 1'
#
loop_
_entity.id
_entity.type
_entity.pdbx_description
1 polymer ?
#
loop_
_entity_poly.entity_id
_entity_poly.type
_entity_poly.pdbx_seq_one_letter_code
_entity_poly.pdbx_strand_id
1 'polypeptide(L)'
;MKQETRGTGAKKAFPKEKVDLHAHSILGNFSSSALSFPYLVPVFAPVSFPAPEYLFFSPGFLQLDLNIYREPMIKALIKEQSEDLYRLIKKVHFDGKYYRIKSVRSGEWEHCWDLAVRVQFFGKLQGLAFEPERVVSRKYRKIIYRFLILVNPHELWDKELVERVWNIQERIEFLIAKILFHECIHVLIFLGKTLPSGFGQTDFFLEFSEMLEFANSEKLCPESCGVKSHLRNLAFLSPDFPESSGEKPDRVPELYEFLIHEKYSIKKTDQAFGLSWSNRKVSRNYAKMAALKMGPCPDSGKEGWEKEVLRLKRDLKNLYDRIDENYGSFL
;
A
#
# COMPACT_ATOMS: atom_id res chain seq x y z
N MET A 1 -0.09 -38.10 -63.28
CA MET A 1 0.81 -39.02 -64.02
C MET A 1 1.97 -38.17 -64.55
N LYS A 2 3.21 -38.69 -64.38
CA LYS A 2 4.54 -38.12 -64.71
C LYS A 2 5.20 -37.18 -63.68
N GLN A 3 6.03 -37.84 -62.87
CA GLN A 3 7.31 -37.38 -62.31
C GLN A 3 8.28 -36.95 -63.42
N GLU A 4 9.32 -36.17 -63.08
CA GLU A 4 10.76 -36.54 -63.17
C GLU A 4 11.67 -35.30 -62.92
N THR A 5 12.44 -35.27 -61.82
CA THR A 5 13.90 -35.61 -61.64
C THR A 5 14.84 -34.41 -61.93
N ARG A 6 15.61 -33.89 -60.96
CA ARG A 6 16.87 -34.33 -60.29
C ARG A 6 18.16 -33.97 -61.04
N GLY A 7 19.18 -33.48 -60.31
CA GLY A 7 20.58 -33.35 -60.74
C GLY A 7 21.20 -32.00 -60.32
N THR A 8 21.80 -31.76 -59.15
CA THR A 8 22.98 -32.34 -58.45
C THR A 8 24.35 -31.80 -58.92
N GLY A 9 24.92 -30.86 -58.14
CA GLY A 9 26.27 -30.97 -57.55
C GLY A 9 27.51 -30.46 -58.32
N ALA A 10 28.32 -29.62 -57.66
CA ALA A 10 29.76 -29.85 -57.48
C ALA A 10 30.40 -28.84 -56.49
N LYS A 11 31.22 -29.39 -55.59
CA LYS A 11 32.01 -28.74 -54.52
C LYS A 11 33.30 -28.11 -55.08
N LYS A 12 33.84 -27.09 -54.41
CA LYS A 12 35.30 -26.89 -54.28
C LYS A 12 35.65 -26.30 -52.92
N ALA A 13 36.79 -26.76 -52.39
CA ALA A 13 37.19 -26.75 -50.99
C ALA A 13 38.19 -25.63 -50.63
N PHE A 14 38.25 -25.36 -49.33
CA PHE A 14 39.20 -24.50 -48.60
C PHE A 14 40.66 -24.99 -48.64
N PRO A 15 41.60 -24.14 -48.16
CA PRO A 15 42.58 -24.61 -47.18
C PRO A 15 42.53 -23.84 -45.84
N LYS A 16 42.80 -24.60 -44.78
CA LYS A 16 42.94 -24.26 -43.36
C LYS A 16 44.37 -23.78 -43.04
N GLU A 17 44.53 -22.97 -41.98
CA GLU A 17 45.39 -23.28 -40.82
C GLU A 17 44.97 -22.44 -39.60
N LYS A 18 44.47 -23.11 -38.54
CA LYS A 18 45.06 -23.31 -37.18
C LYS A 18 44.76 -22.16 -36.22
N VAL A 19 43.74 -22.28 -35.35
CA VAL A 19 43.64 -23.08 -34.09
C VAL A 19 44.49 -22.49 -32.96
N ASP A 20 43.79 -21.89 -31.99
CA ASP A 20 43.76 -22.30 -30.57
C ASP A 20 42.37 -21.90 -30.02
N LEU A 21 41.43 -22.81 -29.75
CA LEU A 21 41.27 -23.76 -28.63
C LEU A 21 41.21 -23.10 -27.24
N HIS A 22 39.99 -22.77 -26.82
CA HIS A 22 39.33 -23.38 -25.64
C HIS A 22 37.81 -23.16 -25.79
N ALA A 23 37.09 -24.15 -26.32
CA ALA A 23 36.32 -25.17 -25.58
C ALA A 23 35.09 -24.57 -24.84
N HIS A 24 33.93 -24.55 -25.50
CA HIS A 24 32.80 -25.49 -25.31
C HIS A 24 31.94 -25.13 -24.08
N SER A 25 30.61 -24.98 -24.13
CA SER A 25 29.61 -25.59 -25.01
C SER A 25 28.27 -24.84 -25.00
N ILE A 26 27.80 -24.55 -26.23
CA ILE A 26 26.43 -24.60 -26.77
C ILE A 26 25.31 -25.10 -25.82
N LEU A 27 24.25 -24.30 -25.68
CA LEU A 27 22.89 -24.55 -26.20
C LEU A 27 21.80 -24.15 -25.19
N GLY A 28 21.01 -23.14 -25.55
CA GLY A 28 19.78 -22.80 -24.84
C GLY A 28 19.29 -21.40 -25.12
N ASN A 29 19.08 -21.03 -26.38
CA ASN A 29 18.34 -19.82 -26.73
C ASN A 29 16.87 -19.99 -26.33
N PHE A 30 16.55 -19.69 -25.08
CA PHE A 30 15.21 -19.30 -24.68
C PHE A 30 15.14 -17.78 -24.63
N SER A 31 14.49 -17.24 -25.65
CA SER A 31 14.04 -15.87 -25.70
C SER A 31 13.11 -15.60 -24.50
N SER A 32 13.63 -14.88 -23.51
CA SER A 32 12.83 -14.14 -22.55
C SER A 32 13.52 -12.78 -22.42
N SER A 33 13.24 -11.91 -23.39
CA SER A 33 13.48 -10.49 -23.20
C SER A 33 12.55 -10.03 -22.08
N ALA A 34 13.03 -10.17 -20.85
CA ALA A 34 12.56 -9.41 -19.71
C ALA A 34 12.64 -7.95 -20.12
N LEU A 35 11.49 -7.35 -20.44
CA LEU A 35 11.38 -5.91 -20.52
C LEU A 35 11.69 -5.39 -19.13
N SER A 36 12.94 -4.96 -18.97
CA SER A 36 13.41 -4.13 -17.88
C SER A 36 12.55 -2.88 -17.92
N PHE A 37 11.56 -2.77 -17.04
CA PHE A 37 10.74 -1.57 -16.97
C PHE A 37 11.56 -0.45 -16.32
N PRO A 38 11.78 0.68 -17.00
CA PRO A 38 12.36 1.85 -16.40
C PRO A 38 11.32 2.47 -15.45
N TYR A 39 11.78 2.82 -14.24
CA TYR A 39 11.01 3.57 -13.26
C TYR A 39 10.43 4.85 -13.88
N LEU A 40 9.11 4.91 -14.04
CA LEU A 40 8.39 6.17 -13.95
C LEU A 40 7.91 6.27 -12.51
N VAL A 41 8.66 7.05 -11.74
CA VAL A 41 8.28 7.50 -10.40
C VAL A 41 6.93 8.22 -10.55
N PRO A 42 5.85 7.77 -9.90
CA PRO A 42 4.68 8.64 -9.76
C PRO A 42 5.14 9.90 -9.03
N VAL A 43 4.68 11.07 -9.47
CA VAL A 43 5.00 12.41 -8.92
C VAL A 43 4.59 12.59 -7.45
N PHE A 44 4.20 11.52 -6.77
CA PHE A 44 4.04 11.41 -5.32
C PHE A 44 5.09 10.44 -4.76
N ALA A 45 6.26 10.96 -4.42
CA ALA A 45 7.18 10.25 -3.55
C ALA A 45 6.53 10.08 -2.15
N PRO A 46 6.34 8.86 -1.61
CA PRO A 46 5.94 8.72 -0.22
C PRO A 46 7.16 8.94 0.67
N VAL A 47 7.17 10.09 1.35
CA VAL A 47 8.21 10.47 2.31
C VAL A 47 8.08 9.60 3.56
N SER A 48 9.20 8.96 3.89
CA SER A 48 9.41 8.03 5.00
C SER A 48 8.86 8.46 6.35
N PHE A 49 8.43 7.48 7.15
CA PHE A 49 8.21 7.65 8.59
C PHE A 49 9.48 8.23 9.25
N PRO A 50 9.33 9.17 10.18
CA PRO A 50 10.40 9.47 11.11
C PRO A 50 10.41 8.34 12.13
N ALA A 51 11.41 7.47 12.01
CA ALA A 51 11.76 6.55 13.08
C ALA A 51 11.90 7.35 14.39
N PRO A 52 11.45 6.81 15.54
CA PRO A 52 11.87 7.31 16.84
C PRO A 52 13.39 7.43 16.84
N GLU A 53 13.92 8.52 17.39
CA GLU A 53 15.36 8.72 17.61
C GLU A 53 15.87 7.69 18.64
N TYR A 54 15.98 6.43 18.23
CA TYR A 54 16.75 5.40 18.90
C TYR A 54 17.74 4.86 17.88
N LEU A 55 18.79 5.65 17.66
CA LEU A 55 20.03 5.17 17.08
C LEU A 55 20.63 4.17 18.06
N PHE A 56 20.62 2.87 17.73
CA PHE A 56 21.74 1.95 17.95
C PHE A 56 21.56 0.75 17.02
N PHE A 57 22.25 0.79 15.89
CA PHE A 57 22.72 -0.44 15.26
C PHE A 57 23.82 -0.99 16.18
N SER A 58 23.54 -2.07 16.91
CA SER A 58 24.62 -2.90 17.45
C SER A 58 25.25 -3.68 16.29
N PRO A 59 26.55 -3.53 16.01
CA PRO A 59 27.24 -4.31 14.99
C PRO A 59 27.35 -5.75 15.50
N GLY A 60 26.44 -6.63 15.06
CA GLY A 60 26.40 -8.01 15.51
C GLY A 60 25.13 -8.80 15.19
N PHE A 61 24.07 -8.19 14.66
CA PHE A 61 22.94 -8.96 14.13
C PHE A 61 23.35 -9.59 12.79
N LEU A 62 23.87 -10.81 12.91
CA LEU A 62 23.97 -11.79 11.83
C LEU A 62 22.76 -11.67 10.91
N GLN A 63 23.05 -11.72 9.62
CA GLN A 63 22.18 -11.70 8.45
C GLN A 63 20.96 -12.62 8.63
N LEU A 64 19.95 -12.17 9.38
CA LEU A 64 18.68 -12.88 9.55
C LEU A 64 18.02 -12.90 8.18
N ASP A 65 17.81 -14.10 7.63
CA ASP A 65 16.88 -14.26 6.52
C ASP A 65 15.48 -14.04 7.07
N LEU A 66 14.96 -12.83 6.86
CA LEU A 66 13.64 -12.47 7.32
C LEU A 66 12.55 -13.06 6.40
N ASN A 67 12.92 -13.68 5.26
CA ASN A 67 11.98 -14.39 4.37
C ASN A 67 11.60 -15.80 4.84
N ILE A 68 11.73 -16.08 6.15
CA ILE A 68 11.32 -17.36 6.75
C ILE A 68 9.79 -17.49 6.96
N TYR A 69 9.01 -16.49 6.56
CA TYR A 69 7.56 -16.50 6.75
C TYR A 69 6.89 -17.57 5.88
N ARG A 70 5.78 -18.12 6.38
CA ARG A 70 4.92 -19.04 5.64
C ARG A 70 3.63 -18.31 5.24
N GLU A 71 3.47 -18.08 3.93
CA GLU A 71 2.26 -17.47 3.37
C GLU A 71 0.96 -18.11 3.91
N PRO A 72 0.83 -19.45 4.02
CA PRO A 72 -0.39 -20.06 4.58
C PRO A 72 -0.70 -19.64 6.02
N MET A 73 0.32 -19.41 6.88
CA MET A 73 0.08 -18.99 8.27
C MET A 73 -0.40 -17.55 8.34
N ILE A 74 0.21 -16.66 7.55
CA ILE A 74 -0.24 -15.26 7.45
C ILE A 74 -1.71 -15.19 7.01
N LYS A 75 -2.06 -15.97 5.97
CA LYS A 75 -3.44 -16.05 5.49
C LYS A 75 -4.39 -16.65 6.53
N ALA A 76 -3.94 -17.64 7.32
CA ALA A 76 -4.72 -18.22 8.39
C ALA A 76 -5.00 -17.20 9.52
N LEU A 77 -3.99 -16.42 9.92
CA LEU A 77 -4.14 -15.34 10.91
C LEU A 77 -5.17 -14.31 10.44
N ILE A 78 -5.13 -13.91 9.17
CA ILE A 78 -6.12 -12.97 8.62
C ILE A 78 -7.52 -13.61 8.58
N LYS A 79 -7.62 -14.88 8.18
CA LYS A 79 -8.89 -15.61 8.12
C LYS A 79 -9.57 -15.73 9.48
N GLU A 80 -8.80 -15.95 10.54
CA GLU A 80 -9.30 -16.01 11.91
C GLU A 80 -10.01 -14.71 12.31
N GLN A 81 -9.53 -13.57 11.80
CA GLN A 81 -10.08 -12.25 12.11
C GLN A 81 -11.17 -11.79 11.14
N SER A 82 -11.06 -12.12 9.85
CA SER A 82 -12.03 -11.70 8.84
C SER A 82 -12.01 -12.61 7.61
N GLU A 83 -13.13 -13.29 7.36
CA GLU A 83 -13.32 -14.09 6.15
C GLU A 83 -13.33 -13.22 4.88
N ASP A 84 -13.83 -11.97 4.95
CA ASP A 84 -13.88 -11.06 3.79
C ASP A 84 -12.48 -10.59 3.36
N LEU A 85 -11.63 -10.21 4.32
CA LEU A 85 -10.23 -9.87 4.01
C LEU A 85 -9.46 -11.10 3.55
N TYR A 86 -9.72 -12.28 4.14
CA TYR A 86 -9.13 -13.52 3.66
C TYR A 86 -9.52 -13.85 2.21
N ARG A 87 -10.79 -13.67 1.83
CA ARG A 87 -11.25 -13.89 0.45
C ARG A 87 -10.50 -13.02 -0.55
N LEU A 88 -10.13 -11.80 -0.18
CA LEU A 88 -9.35 -10.88 -1.00
C LEU A 88 -7.98 -11.47 -1.34
N ILE A 89 -7.29 -12.08 -0.36
CA ILE A 89 -5.92 -12.56 -0.51
C ILE A 89 -5.82 -14.07 -0.75
N LYS A 90 -6.91 -14.83 -0.64
CA LYS A 90 -6.92 -16.31 -0.69
C LYS A 90 -6.14 -16.86 -1.89
N LYS A 91 -6.36 -16.28 -3.07
CA LYS A 91 -5.74 -16.70 -4.34
C LYS A 91 -4.52 -15.86 -4.75
N VAL A 92 -4.10 -14.91 -3.92
CA VAL A 92 -2.98 -14.00 -4.20
C VAL A 92 -1.72 -14.58 -3.57
N HIS A 93 -0.67 -14.81 -4.37
CA HIS A 93 0.63 -15.19 -3.83
C HIS A 93 1.44 -13.95 -3.46
N PHE A 94 2.31 -14.07 -2.45
CA PHE A 94 3.14 -12.95 -1.97
C PHE A 94 4.41 -12.76 -2.82
N ASP A 95 4.29 -12.95 -4.14
CA ASP A 95 5.39 -12.90 -5.10
C ASP A 95 5.44 -11.59 -5.92
N GLY A 96 4.53 -10.66 -5.62
CA GLY A 96 4.40 -9.38 -6.32
C GLY A 96 3.75 -9.45 -7.70
N LYS A 97 3.24 -10.61 -8.13
CA LYS A 97 2.45 -10.70 -9.38
C LYS A 97 1.00 -10.28 -9.14
N TYR A 98 0.36 -9.78 -10.19
CA TYR A 98 -1.05 -9.41 -10.16
C TYR A 98 -1.95 -10.63 -10.32
N TYR A 99 -2.84 -10.83 -9.36
CA TYR A 99 -3.85 -11.88 -9.37
C TYR A 99 -5.24 -11.26 -9.42
N ARG A 100 -6.13 -11.81 -10.25
CA ARG A 100 -7.52 -11.34 -10.31
C ARG A 100 -8.28 -11.78 -9.06
N ILE A 101 -8.73 -10.81 -8.29
CA ILE A 101 -9.48 -11.03 -7.04
C ILE A 101 -10.99 -10.89 -7.25
N LYS A 102 -11.43 -10.06 -8.21
CA LYS A 102 -12.84 -9.88 -8.56
C LYS A 102 -12.99 -9.53 -10.04
N SER A 103 -14.04 -10.02 -10.68
CA SER A 103 -14.49 -9.57 -11.99
C SER A 103 -16.01 -9.46 -12.00
N VAL A 104 -16.54 -8.34 -12.47
CA VAL A 104 -17.98 -8.07 -12.53
C VAL A 104 -18.31 -7.40 -13.86
N ARG A 105 -19.45 -7.76 -14.46
CA ARG A 105 -19.99 -7.03 -15.62
C ARG A 105 -20.95 -5.95 -15.13
N SER A 106 -20.75 -4.73 -15.61
CA SER A 106 -21.62 -3.58 -15.32
C SER A 106 -21.98 -2.86 -16.61
N GLY A 107 -23.25 -2.94 -16.98
CA GLY A 107 -23.70 -2.50 -18.29
C GLY A 107 -22.88 -3.16 -19.40
N GLU A 108 -22.23 -2.34 -20.22
CA GLU A 108 -21.39 -2.80 -21.34
C GLU A 108 -19.93 -3.10 -20.94
N TRP A 109 -19.52 -2.81 -19.70
CA TRP A 109 -18.13 -2.89 -19.26
C TRP A 109 -17.87 -4.09 -18.36
N GLU A 110 -16.74 -4.78 -18.58
CA GLU A 110 -16.16 -5.70 -17.60
C GLU A 110 -15.22 -4.92 -16.67
N HIS A 111 -15.53 -4.92 -15.37
CA HIS A 111 -14.66 -4.36 -14.34
C HIS A 111 -13.88 -5.50 -13.68
N CYS A 112 -12.56 -5.37 -13.66
CA CYS A 112 -11.65 -6.33 -13.07
C CYS A 112 -10.82 -5.65 -11.99
N TRP A 113 -10.64 -6.36 -10.88
CA TRP A 113 -9.79 -5.93 -9.80
C TRP A 113 -8.68 -6.96 -9.63
N ASP A 114 -7.46 -6.48 -9.76
CA ASP A 114 -6.25 -7.27 -9.67
C ASP A 114 -5.43 -6.78 -8.48
N LEU A 115 -4.96 -7.71 -7.65
CA LEU A 115 -4.16 -7.44 -6.46
C LEU A 115 -2.82 -8.15 -6.56
N ALA A 116 -1.75 -7.42 -6.27
CA ALA A 116 -0.42 -7.92 -6.06
C ALA A 116 0.00 -7.64 -4.60
N VAL A 117 0.61 -8.64 -3.96
CA VAL A 117 1.19 -8.50 -2.62
C VAL A 117 2.67 -8.84 -2.70
N ARG A 118 3.51 -7.98 -2.15
CA ARG A 118 4.95 -8.20 -2.08
C ARG A 118 5.43 -7.93 -0.66
N VAL A 119 6.05 -8.93 -0.03
CA VAL A 119 6.71 -8.75 1.25
C VAL A 119 8.15 -8.29 1.00
N GLN A 120 8.57 -7.24 1.69
CA GLN A 120 9.91 -6.67 1.56
C GLN A 120 10.44 -6.27 2.93
N PHE A 121 11.66 -6.68 3.24
CA PHE A 121 12.36 -6.26 4.47
C PHE A 121 13.36 -5.17 4.12
N PHE A 122 12.94 -3.91 4.18
CA PHE A 122 13.82 -2.75 3.99
C PHE A 122 13.55 -1.69 5.06
N GLY A 123 14.50 -0.81 5.33
CA GLY A 123 14.37 0.19 6.41
C GLY A 123 13.10 1.07 6.36
N LYS A 124 12.74 1.57 7.55
CA LYS A 124 11.87 2.71 7.94
C LYS A 124 10.44 2.85 7.38
N LEU A 125 9.96 2.06 6.43
CA LEU A 125 8.56 2.20 5.95
C LEU A 125 7.66 1.13 6.60
N GLN A 126 6.52 1.54 7.18
CA GLN A 126 5.41 0.61 7.45
C GLN A 126 4.76 0.22 6.12
N GLY A 127 3.90 -0.80 6.11
CA GLY A 127 3.19 -1.25 4.90
C GLY A 127 2.68 -0.10 4.02
N LEU A 128 2.66 -0.35 2.71
CA LEU A 128 2.27 0.63 1.71
C LEU A 128 1.35 -0.03 0.68
N ALA A 129 0.06 0.28 0.71
CA ALA A 129 -0.82 0.10 -0.44
C ALA A 129 -0.67 1.28 -1.40
N PHE A 130 -0.41 0.98 -2.67
CA PHE A 130 -0.50 1.98 -3.73
C PHE A 130 -1.96 2.18 -4.14
N GLU A 131 -2.30 3.43 -4.42
CA GLU A 131 -3.57 3.75 -5.05
C GLU A 131 -3.74 2.95 -6.34
N PRO A 132 -4.98 2.52 -6.65
CA PRO A 132 -5.21 1.62 -7.76
C PRO A 132 -4.90 2.28 -9.09
N GLU A 133 -4.00 1.66 -9.85
CA GLU A 133 -3.77 2.04 -11.23
C GLU A 133 -4.98 1.60 -12.06
N ARG A 134 -5.71 2.58 -12.63
CA ARG A 134 -6.88 2.34 -13.48
C ARG A 134 -6.47 2.26 -14.94
N VAL A 135 -6.60 1.08 -15.53
CA VAL A 135 -6.33 0.82 -16.95
C VAL A 135 -7.65 0.60 -17.68
N VAL A 136 -7.95 1.45 -18.68
CA VAL A 136 -9.20 1.39 -19.46
C VAL A 136 -8.90 0.87 -20.87
N SER A 137 -9.49 -0.27 -21.22
CA SER A 137 -9.45 -0.84 -22.56
C SER A 137 -10.78 -0.65 -23.28
N ARG A 138 -10.83 0.31 -24.21
CA ARG A 138 -12.04 0.57 -25.02
C ARG A 138 -12.36 -0.58 -25.98
N LYS A 139 -11.33 -1.19 -26.59
CA LYS A 139 -11.48 -2.31 -27.54
C LYS A 139 -12.23 -3.49 -26.93
N TYR A 140 -11.91 -3.83 -25.69
CA TYR A 140 -12.49 -4.97 -24.99
C TYR A 140 -13.58 -4.56 -23.98
N ARG A 141 -13.97 -3.27 -23.97
CA ARG A 141 -14.86 -2.68 -22.97
C ARG A 141 -14.53 -3.18 -21.56
N LYS A 142 -13.27 -3.00 -21.14
CA LYS A 142 -12.75 -3.51 -19.87
C LYS A 142 -12.06 -2.41 -19.06
N ILE A 143 -12.34 -2.35 -17.76
CA ILE A 143 -11.64 -1.48 -16.80
C ILE A 143 -10.94 -2.36 -15.79
N ILE A 144 -9.62 -2.20 -15.63
CA ILE A 144 -8.81 -2.95 -14.67
C ILE A 144 -8.31 -1.99 -13.61
N TYR A 145 -8.57 -2.30 -12.35
CA TYR A 145 -8.00 -1.64 -11.19
C TYR A 145 -6.90 -2.53 -10.62
N ARG A 146 -5.69 -1.98 -10.46
CA ARG A 146 -4.51 -2.73 -10.00
C ARG A 146 -4.01 -2.19 -8.68
N PHE A 147 -3.97 -3.03 -7.66
CA PHE A 147 -3.42 -2.71 -6.36
C PHE A 147 -2.10 -3.43 -6.14
N LEU A 148 -1.11 -2.72 -5.62
CA LEU A 148 0.12 -3.32 -5.13
C LEU A 148 0.24 -3.00 -3.63
N ILE A 149 0.31 -4.03 -2.80
CA ILE A 149 0.57 -3.91 -1.37
C ILE A 149 2.01 -4.32 -1.12
N LEU A 150 2.82 -3.39 -0.61
CA LEU A 150 4.14 -3.66 -0.09
C LEU A 150 4.06 -3.84 1.42
N VAL A 151 4.44 -5.02 1.92
CA VAL A 151 4.47 -5.29 3.35
C VAL A 151 5.89 -5.16 3.86
N ASN A 152 6.12 -4.17 4.74
CA ASN A 152 7.43 -3.92 5.32
C ASN A 152 7.41 -4.03 6.86
N PRO A 153 7.84 -5.17 7.42
CA PRO A 153 7.70 -5.50 8.83
C PRO A 153 8.86 -4.93 9.67
N HIS A 154 9.03 -3.61 9.66
CA HIS A 154 10.08 -2.93 10.43
C HIS A 154 9.79 -2.84 11.94
N GLU A 155 8.54 -3.06 12.37
CA GLU A 155 8.11 -3.05 13.78
C GLU A 155 8.38 -4.39 14.52
N LEU A 156 9.26 -5.24 13.98
CA LEU A 156 9.51 -6.60 14.50
C LEU A 156 9.97 -6.65 15.97
N TRP A 157 10.41 -5.51 16.49
CA TRP A 157 10.95 -5.36 17.84
C TRP A 157 10.10 -4.45 18.73
N ASP A 158 8.86 -4.13 18.34
CA ASP A 158 7.92 -3.44 19.24
C ASP A 158 7.74 -4.28 20.51
N LYS A 159 7.87 -3.64 21.67
CA LYS A 159 7.82 -4.30 22.98
C LYS A 159 6.55 -5.12 23.16
N GLU A 160 5.39 -4.59 22.78
CA GLU A 160 4.11 -5.28 22.90
C GLU A 160 4.07 -6.56 22.03
N LEU A 161 4.70 -6.49 20.86
CA LEU A 161 4.81 -7.63 19.95
C LEU A 161 5.82 -8.68 20.45
N VAL A 162 6.96 -8.25 21.01
CA VAL A 162 7.97 -9.16 21.58
C VAL A 162 7.41 -9.90 22.80
N GLU A 163 6.67 -9.21 23.65
CA GLU A 163 6.02 -9.80 24.83
C GLU A 163 4.94 -10.82 24.45
N ARG A 164 4.24 -10.60 23.33
CA ARG A 164 3.18 -11.49 22.86
C ARG A 164 3.69 -12.72 22.11
N VAL A 165 4.67 -12.54 21.22
CA VAL A 165 5.17 -13.60 20.33
C VAL A 165 6.70 -13.66 20.43
N TRP A 166 7.20 -14.62 21.20
CA TRP A 166 8.65 -14.79 21.40
C TRP A 166 9.36 -15.32 20.15
N ASN A 167 8.74 -16.27 19.44
CA ASN A 167 9.32 -16.88 18.25
C ASN A 167 9.43 -15.88 17.09
N ILE A 168 10.63 -15.74 16.50
CA ILE A 168 10.89 -14.75 15.46
C ILE A 168 10.10 -14.99 14.17
N GLN A 169 9.90 -16.24 13.76
CA GLN A 169 9.16 -16.59 12.55
C GLN A 169 7.67 -16.26 12.73
N GLU A 170 7.08 -16.69 13.85
CA GLU A 170 5.69 -16.40 14.18
C GLU A 170 5.47 -14.89 14.34
N ARG A 171 6.45 -14.17 14.87
CA ARG A 171 6.40 -12.71 14.99
C ARG A 171 6.42 -12.01 13.64
N ILE A 172 7.25 -12.47 12.72
CA ILE A 172 7.27 -11.99 11.33
C ILE A 172 5.91 -12.26 10.67
N GLU A 173 5.38 -13.48 10.81
CA GLU A 173 4.08 -13.87 10.26
C GLU A 173 2.93 -13.02 10.84
N PHE A 174 2.95 -12.78 12.16
CA PHE A 174 1.99 -11.92 12.85
C PHE A 174 2.05 -10.48 12.34
N LEU A 175 3.26 -9.91 12.22
CA LEU A 175 3.43 -8.53 11.76
C LEU A 175 3.03 -8.37 10.29
N ILE A 176 3.38 -9.33 9.43
CA ILE A 176 2.93 -9.34 8.03
C ILE A 176 1.41 -9.45 7.97
N ALA A 177 0.80 -10.33 8.77
CA ALA A 177 -0.66 -10.49 8.82
C ALA A 177 -1.34 -9.19 9.26
N LYS A 178 -0.86 -8.54 10.33
CA LYS A 178 -1.38 -7.26 10.84
C LYS A 178 -1.30 -6.17 9.77
N ILE A 179 -0.13 -6.00 9.14
CA ILE A 179 0.05 -4.99 8.09
C ILE A 179 -0.86 -5.29 6.89
N LEU A 180 -0.85 -6.52 6.39
CA LEU A 180 -1.67 -6.88 5.24
C LEU A 180 -3.17 -6.76 5.55
N PHE A 181 -3.61 -7.06 6.78
CA PHE A 181 -4.98 -6.84 7.23
C PHE A 181 -5.37 -5.36 7.12
N HIS A 182 -4.54 -4.47 7.66
CA HIS A 182 -4.73 -3.02 7.55
C HIS A 182 -4.85 -2.58 6.08
N GLU A 183 -3.88 -2.92 5.23
CA GLU A 183 -3.88 -2.54 3.82
C GLU A 183 -5.06 -3.13 3.04
N CYS A 184 -5.53 -4.33 3.40
CA CYS A 184 -6.71 -4.93 2.78
C CYS A 184 -8.01 -4.20 3.15
N ILE A 185 -8.10 -3.55 4.32
CA ILE A 185 -9.23 -2.68 4.67
C ILE A 185 -9.31 -1.51 3.68
N HIS A 186 -8.17 -0.86 3.36
CA HIS A 186 -8.11 0.19 2.33
C HIS A 186 -8.62 -0.30 0.98
N VAL A 187 -8.20 -1.49 0.56
CA VAL A 187 -8.68 -2.09 -0.70
C VAL A 187 -10.19 -2.33 -0.63
N LEU A 188 -10.73 -2.91 0.44
CA LEU A 188 -12.17 -3.15 0.55
C LEU A 188 -13.00 -1.86 0.52
N ILE A 189 -12.58 -0.82 1.24
CA ILE A 189 -13.26 0.48 1.24
C ILE A 189 -13.21 1.09 -0.17
N PHE A 190 -12.06 1.05 -0.84
CA PHE A 190 -11.94 1.54 -2.21
C PHE A 190 -12.84 0.75 -3.18
N LEU A 191 -12.87 -0.58 -3.06
CA LEU A 191 -13.76 -1.43 -3.85
C LEU A 191 -15.22 -1.01 -3.62
N GLY A 192 -15.63 -0.78 -2.37
CA GLY A 192 -16.97 -0.30 -2.04
C GLY A 192 -17.36 0.99 -2.78
N LYS A 193 -16.45 1.98 -2.82
CA LYS A 193 -16.65 3.25 -3.54
C LYS A 193 -16.70 3.12 -5.06
N THR A 194 -15.94 2.19 -5.62
CA THR A 194 -15.72 2.09 -7.07
C THR A 194 -16.54 1.01 -7.75
N LEU A 195 -17.18 0.14 -6.98
CA LEU A 195 -18.08 -0.87 -7.51
C LEU A 195 -19.35 -0.20 -8.03
N PRO A 196 -19.84 -0.59 -9.23
CA PRO A 196 -21.16 -0.17 -9.70
C PRO A 196 -22.24 -0.49 -8.65
N SER A 197 -23.20 0.42 -8.50
CA SER A 197 -24.25 0.38 -7.47
C SER A 197 -24.88 -1.02 -7.36
N GLY A 198 -24.68 -1.66 -6.19
CA GLY A 198 -25.19 -3.00 -5.89
C GLY A 198 -24.17 -4.01 -5.35
N PHE A 199 -22.87 -3.68 -5.27
CA PHE A 199 -21.83 -4.67 -4.94
C PHE A 199 -20.86 -4.30 -3.80
N GLY A 200 -21.09 -3.19 -3.10
CA GLY A 200 -20.27 -2.73 -1.97
C GLY A 200 -21.07 -2.60 -0.68
N GLN A 201 -21.35 -3.73 -0.02
CA GLN A 201 -21.85 -3.79 1.36
C GLN A 201 -20.96 -4.76 2.15
N THR A 202 -19.65 -4.54 2.15
CA THR A 202 -18.83 -5.18 3.18
C THR A 202 -19.03 -4.39 4.46
N ASP A 203 -19.06 -5.06 5.61
CA ASP A 203 -19.17 -4.39 6.92
C ASP A 203 -18.12 -3.29 7.04
N PHE A 204 -16.89 -3.53 6.55
CA PHE A 204 -15.83 -2.52 6.52
C PHE A 204 -16.17 -1.24 5.77
N PHE A 205 -16.91 -1.33 4.67
CA PHE A 205 -17.27 -0.17 3.86
C PHE A 205 -18.43 0.60 4.50
N LEU A 206 -19.43 -0.11 5.01
CA LEU A 206 -20.60 0.49 5.66
C LEU A 206 -20.19 1.20 6.95
N GLU A 207 -19.48 0.52 7.84
CA GLU A 207 -18.98 1.11 9.09
C GLU A 207 -18.05 2.31 8.83
N PHE A 208 -17.16 2.22 7.83
CA PHE A 208 -16.33 3.36 7.46
C PHE A 208 -17.17 4.52 6.93
N SER A 209 -18.17 4.24 6.09
CA SER A 209 -19.04 5.27 5.52
C SER A 209 -19.83 5.99 6.62
N GLU A 210 -20.40 5.26 7.58
CA GLU A 210 -21.07 5.82 8.74
C GLU A 210 -20.13 6.68 9.60
N MET A 211 -18.90 6.21 9.86
CA MET A 211 -17.89 7.00 10.58
C MET A 211 -17.51 8.27 9.82
N LEU A 212 -17.36 8.19 8.49
CA LEU A 212 -17.02 9.32 7.65
C LEU A 212 -18.16 10.34 7.57
N GLU A 213 -19.42 9.88 7.48
CA GLU A 213 -20.60 10.73 7.55
C GLU A 213 -20.68 11.44 8.90
N PHE A 214 -20.46 10.71 10.00
CA PHE A 214 -20.43 11.29 11.33
C PHE A 214 -19.31 12.33 11.49
N ALA A 215 -18.09 12.01 11.02
CA ALA A 215 -16.94 12.91 11.03
C ALA A 215 -17.21 14.21 10.27
N ASN A 216 -18.00 14.16 9.20
CA ASN A 216 -18.40 15.33 8.42
C ASN A 216 -19.69 16.01 8.89
N SER A 217 -20.34 15.49 9.94
CA SER A 217 -21.58 16.07 10.45
C SER A 217 -21.35 17.37 11.22
N GLU A 218 -22.42 18.18 11.34
CA GLU A 218 -22.39 19.42 12.13
C GLU A 218 -22.02 19.17 13.61
N LYS A 219 -22.29 17.96 14.13
CA LYS A 219 -21.98 17.58 15.52
C LYS A 219 -20.48 17.57 15.83
N LEU A 220 -19.65 17.34 14.80
CA LEU A 220 -18.19 17.38 14.87
C LEU A 220 -17.61 18.60 14.13
N CYS A 221 -18.44 19.60 13.81
CA CYS A 221 -17.99 20.81 13.13
C CYS A 221 -16.83 21.52 13.85
N PRO A 222 -16.84 21.70 15.19
CA PRO A 222 -15.73 22.36 15.87
C PRO A 222 -14.39 21.65 15.68
N GLU A 223 -14.35 20.33 15.90
CA GLU A 223 -13.14 19.53 15.81
C GLU A 223 -12.69 19.34 14.35
N SER A 224 -13.64 19.06 13.44
CA SER A 224 -13.34 18.91 12.01
C SER A 224 -12.87 20.21 11.37
N CYS A 225 -13.41 21.37 11.78
CA CYS A 225 -12.94 22.68 11.32
C CYS A 225 -11.52 22.97 11.80
N GLY A 226 -11.17 22.62 13.05
CA GLY A 226 -9.80 22.75 13.56
C GLY A 226 -8.81 21.95 12.71
N VAL A 227 -9.09 20.67 12.48
CA VAL A 227 -8.25 19.80 11.62
C VAL A 227 -8.13 20.37 10.20
N LYS A 228 -9.26 20.72 9.55
CA LYS A 228 -9.26 21.27 8.18
C LYS A 228 -8.50 22.60 8.10
N SER A 229 -8.61 23.45 9.11
CA SER A 229 -7.88 24.73 9.20
C SER A 229 -6.37 24.50 9.29
N HIS A 230 -5.91 23.59 10.14
CA HIS A 230 -4.47 23.28 10.26
C HIS A 230 -3.91 22.61 8.99
N LEU A 231 -4.69 21.76 8.31
CA LEU A 231 -4.30 21.24 6.99
C LEU A 231 -4.14 22.36 5.96
N ARG A 232 -5.04 23.35 5.94
CA ARG A 232 -4.92 24.54 5.07
C ARG A 232 -3.67 25.35 5.39
N ASN A 233 -3.39 25.59 6.67
CA ASN A 233 -2.19 26.32 7.09
C ASN A 233 -0.91 25.63 6.65
N LEU A 234 -0.85 24.30 6.76
CA LEU A 234 0.29 23.51 6.28
C LEU A 234 0.48 23.62 4.75
N ALA A 235 -0.62 23.69 4.00
CA ALA A 235 -0.57 23.94 2.57
C ALA A 235 0.00 25.33 2.25
N PHE A 236 -0.40 26.37 3.00
CA PHE A 236 0.16 27.73 2.84
C PHE A 236 1.64 27.84 3.21
N LEU A 237 2.10 27.06 4.19
CA LEU A 237 3.49 27.07 4.65
C LEU A 237 4.44 26.27 3.76
N SER A 238 3.92 25.49 2.80
CA SER A 238 4.74 24.66 1.93
C SER A 238 5.05 25.40 0.62
N PRO A 239 6.31 25.80 0.35
CA PRO A 239 6.68 26.52 -0.85
C PRO A 239 6.53 25.60 -2.07
N ASP A 240 5.78 26.10 -3.04
CA ASP A 240 5.42 25.57 -4.34
C ASP A 240 5.85 24.14 -4.73
N PHE A 241 4.85 23.29 -4.91
CA PHE A 241 4.85 22.38 -6.06
C PHE A 241 4.90 23.22 -7.35
N PRO A 242 5.69 22.83 -8.37
CA PRO A 242 5.89 23.63 -9.57
C PRO A 242 4.53 24.02 -10.17
N GLU A 243 4.35 25.32 -10.39
CA GLU A 243 3.21 25.92 -11.08
C GLU A 243 3.21 25.51 -12.56
N SER A 244 2.95 24.25 -12.84
CA SER A 244 2.60 23.79 -14.19
C SER A 244 1.24 23.14 -14.13
N SER A 245 0.24 23.82 -14.72
CA SER A 245 -1.19 23.52 -14.81
C SER A 245 -2.06 24.09 -13.67
N GLY A 246 -3.16 24.73 -14.09
CA GLY A 246 -4.01 25.61 -13.29
C GLY A 246 -4.70 24.95 -12.08
N GLU A 247 -5.25 25.82 -11.23
CA GLU A 247 -6.00 25.52 -10.00
C GLU A 247 -5.49 24.28 -9.24
N LYS A 248 -4.58 24.48 -8.28
CA LYS A 248 -4.24 23.44 -7.28
C LYS A 248 -5.56 22.98 -6.64
N PRO A 249 -6.03 21.73 -6.83
CA PRO A 249 -7.23 21.26 -6.17
C PRO A 249 -7.02 21.36 -4.65
N ASP A 250 -8.03 21.84 -3.92
CA ASP A 250 -7.99 21.85 -2.45
C ASP A 250 -7.80 20.41 -1.98
N ARG A 251 -6.57 20.07 -1.53
CA ARG A 251 -6.21 18.73 -1.04
C ARG A 251 -6.73 18.46 0.37
N VAL A 252 -7.32 19.45 1.02
CA VAL A 252 -7.76 19.36 2.43
C VAL A 252 -8.88 18.32 2.60
N PRO A 253 -9.92 18.25 1.75
CA PRO A 253 -10.93 17.20 1.85
C PRO A 253 -10.34 15.80 1.69
N GLU A 254 -9.44 15.60 0.73
CA GLU A 254 -8.78 14.31 0.48
C GLU A 254 -7.94 13.86 1.67
N LEU A 255 -7.11 14.76 2.23
CA LEU A 255 -6.31 14.43 3.41
C LEU A 255 -7.15 14.30 4.67
N TYR A 256 -8.24 15.06 4.80
CA TYR A 256 -9.16 14.89 5.92
C TYR A 256 -9.80 13.50 5.88
N GLU A 257 -10.29 13.07 4.73
CA GLU A 257 -10.85 11.73 4.54
C GLU A 257 -9.80 10.64 4.77
N PHE A 258 -8.57 10.83 4.29
CA PHE A 258 -7.44 9.94 4.59
C PHE A 258 -7.23 9.79 6.11
N LEU A 259 -7.25 10.88 6.88
CA LEU A 259 -7.10 10.82 8.33
C LEU A 259 -8.21 9.97 9.00
N ILE A 260 -9.46 10.15 8.58
CA ILE A 260 -10.59 9.33 9.09
C ILE A 260 -10.42 7.87 8.70
N HIS A 261 -10.00 7.60 7.46
CA HIS A 261 -9.75 6.26 6.96
C HIS A 261 -8.67 5.52 7.76
N GLU A 262 -7.60 6.22 8.11
CA GLU A 262 -6.49 5.67 8.89
C GLU A 262 -6.89 5.42 10.35
N LYS A 263 -7.67 6.33 10.95
CA LYS A 263 -8.27 6.08 12.28
C LYS A 263 -9.07 4.78 12.27
N TYR A 264 -9.99 4.64 11.32
CA TYR A 264 -10.84 3.46 11.19
C TYR A 264 -10.00 2.18 11.03
N SER A 265 -9.09 2.19 10.07
CA SER A 265 -8.32 1.01 9.67
C SER A 265 -7.36 0.55 10.78
N ILE A 266 -6.73 1.48 11.51
CA ILE A 266 -5.90 1.13 12.67
C ILE A 266 -6.72 0.58 13.80
N LYS A 267 -7.81 1.26 14.18
CA LYS A 267 -8.68 0.81 15.27
C LYS A 267 -9.14 -0.62 15.01
N LYS A 268 -9.63 -0.91 13.80
CA LYS A 268 -10.08 -2.25 13.41
C LYS A 268 -8.94 -3.27 13.39
N THR A 269 -7.78 -2.90 12.86
CA THR A 269 -6.62 -3.79 12.82
C THR A 269 -6.11 -4.13 14.21
N ASP A 270 -5.84 -3.14 15.05
CA ASP A 270 -5.30 -3.37 16.39
C ASP A 270 -6.32 -4.14 17.26
N GLN A 271 -7.62 -3.86 17.14
CA GLN A 271 -8.67 -4.65 17.80
C GLN A 271 -8.68 -6.12 17.36
N ALA A 272 -8.62 -6.38 16.05
CA ALA A 272 -8.60 -7.74 15.51
C ALA A 272 -7.37 -8.54 16.00
N PHE A 273 -6.21 -7.90 16.12
CA PHE A 273 -4.99 -8.54 16.61
C PHE A 273 -4.83 -8.45 18.13
N GLY A 274 -5.84 -7.95 18.85
CA GLY A 274 -5.84 -7.78 20.31
C GLY A 274 -4.71 -6.90 20.84
N LEU A 275 -4.30 -5.90 20.06
CA LEU A 275 -3.27 -4.93 20.41
C LEU A 275 -3.89 -3.67 21.00
N SER A 276 -3.11 -2.99 21.83
CA SER A 276 -3.47 -1.69 22.35
C SER A 276 -3.43 -0.64 21.24
N TRP A 277 -4.47 0.18 21.18
CA TRP A 277 -4.51 1.34 20.30
C TRP A 277 -4.84 2.59 21.11
N SER A 278 -4.42 3.75 20.62
CA SER A 278 -4.62 5.01 21.32
C SER A 278 -4.72 6.16 20.34
N ASN A 279 -5.78 6.96 20.45
CA ASN A 279 -5.93 8.19 19.67
C ASN A 279 -4.72 9.12 19.80
N ARG A 280 -4.01 9.10 20.92
CA ARG A 280 -2.75 9.85 21.10
C ARG A 280 -1.61 9.33 20.20
N LYS A 281 -1.47 8.01 20.06
CA LYS A 281 -0.44 7.39 19.18
C LYS A 281 -0.81 7.61 17.72
N VAL A 282 -2.07 7.36 17.36
CA VAL A 282 -2.58 7.50 15.98
C VAL A 282 -2.49 8.95 15.53
N SER A 283 -3.07 9.91 16.26
CA SER A 283 -3.03 11.34 15.88
C SER A 283 -1.61 11.87 15.71
N ARG A 284 -0.65 11.44 16.56
CA ARG A 284 0.76 11.83 16.43
C ARG A 284 1.35 11.37 15.10
N ASN A 285 1.13 10.11 14.74
CA ASN A 285 1.73 9.51 13.54
C ASN A 285 1.10 10.13 12.28
N TYR A 286 -0.23 10.23 12.26
CA TYR A 286 -0.97 10.65 11.08
C TYR A 286 -1.02 12.16 10.86
N ALA A 287 -0.92 12.98 11.91
CA ALA A 287 -0.73 14.43 11.74
C ALA A 287 0.59 14.72 11.00
N LYS A 288 1.67 14.03 11.36
CA LYS A 288 2.97 14.20 10.69
C LYS A 288 2.93 13.70 9.25
N MET A 289 2.27 12.58 9.00
CA MET A 289 2.12 12.05 7.64
C MET A 289 1.24 12.94 6.76
N ALA A 290 0.12 13.46 7.28
CA ALA A 290 -0.71 14.41 6.56
C ALA A 290 0.03 15.70 6.25
N ALA A 291 0.86 16.19 7.18
CA ALA A 291 1.71 17.36 6.94
C ALA A 291 2.72 17.12 5.81
N LEU A 292 3.39 15.97 5.80
CA LEU A 292 4.32 15.60 4.72
C LEU A 292 3.62 15.39 3.38
N LYS A 293 2.37 14.90 3.38
CA LYS A 293 1.53 14.78 2.17
C LYS A 293 1.05 16.15 1.66
N MET A 294 0.89 17.14 2.55
CA MET A 294 0.63 18.53 2.15
C MET A 294 1.83 19.18 1.49
N GLY A 295 3.02 18.96 2.05
CA GLY A 295 4.26 19.44 1.47
C GLY A 295 5.47 19.17 2.36
N PRO A 296 6.69 19.25 1.78
CA PRO A 296 7.91 19.14 2.55
C PRO A 296 7.99 20.28 3.58
N CYS A 297 8.61 20.01 4.73
CA CYS A 297 8.92 21.05 5.70
C CYS A 297 9.88 22.05 5.03
N PRO A 298 9.53 23.35 4.96
CA PRO A 298 10.41 24.32 4.34
C PRO A 298 11.64 24.57 5.22
N ASP A 299 12.78 24.82 4.58
CA ASP A 299 14.00 25.23 5.29
C ASP A 299 13.79 26.59 5.97
N SER A 300 13.12 27.53 5.29
CA SER A 300 12.64 28.78 5.85
C SER A 300 11.20 28.61 6.39
N GLY A 301 11.00 28.73 7.70
CA GLY A 301 9.66 28.60 8.31
C GLY A 301 9.38 27.25 8.97
N LYS A 302 10.42 26.42 9.18
CA LYS A 302 10.36 25.16 9.93
C LYS A 302 9.62 25.28 11.28
N GLU A 303 9.88 26.33 12.05
CA GLU A 303 9.22 26.54 13.35
C GLU A 303 7.69 26.72 13.19
N GLY A 304 7.25 27.48 12.17
CA GLY A 304 5.84 27.65 11.85
C GLY A 304 5.19 26.34 11.41
N TRP A 305 5.89 25.58 10.56
CA TRP A 305 5.42 24.27 10.10
C TRP A 305 5.29 23.28 11.26
N GLU A 306 6.31 23.14 12.10
CA GLU A 306 6.29 22.25 13.27
C GLU A 306 5.19 22.64 14.27
N LYS A 307 4.98 23.94 14.49
CA LYS A 307 3.89 24.46 15.32
C LYS A 307 2.52 24.08 14.78
N GLU A 308 2.31 24.16 13.47
CA GLU A 308 1.07 23.72 12.83
C GLU A 308 0.90 22.20 12.89
N VAL A 309 1.96 21.40 12.77
CA VAL A 309 1.89 19.94 12.97
C VAL A 309 1.51 19.59 14.40
N LEU A 310 2.03 20.32 15.40
CA LEU A 310 1.66 20.12 16.81
C LEU A 310 0.20 20.48 17.09
N ARG A 311 -0.31 21.54 16.45
CA ARG A 311 -1.73 21.94 16.53
C ARG A 311 -2.63 20.91 15.86
N LEU A 312 -2.29 20.51 14.62
CA LEU A 312 -2.97 19.43 13.89
C LEU A 312 -3.05 18.16 14.74
N LYS A 313 -1.94 17.74 15.35
CA LYS A 313 -1.90 16.57 16.25
C LYS A 313 -2.91 16.68 17.40
N ARG A 314 -3.03 17.85 18.03
CA ARG A 314 -3.95 18.06 19.15
C ARG A 314 -5.40 17.99 18.68
N ASP A 315 -5.73 18.72 17.64
CA ASP A 315 -7.09 18.79 17.10
C ASP A 315 -7.54 17.44 16.52
N LEU A 316 -6.60 16.73 15.89
CA LEU A 316 -6.85 15.38 15.39
C LEU A 316 -7.12 14.39 16.52
N LYS A 317 -6.38 14.48 17.63
CA LYS A 317 -6.68 13.67 18.82
C LYS A 317 -8.09 13.97 19.34
N ASN A 318 -8.45 15.25 19.47
CA ASN A 318 -9.76 15.65 19.97
C ASN A 318 -10.89 15.16 19.06
N LEU A 319 -10.73 15.32 17.74
CA LEU A 319 -11.66 14.77 16.74
C LEU A 319 -11.82 13.25 16.94
N TYR A 320 -10.71 12.54 17.09
CA TYR A 320 -10.73 11.10 17.24
C TYR A 320 -11.38 10.64 18.55
N ASP A 321 -11.14 11.33 19.67
CA ASP A 321 -11.78 11.05 20.94
C ASP A 321 -13.28 11.27 20.85
N ARG A 322 -13.71 12.39 20.23
CA ARG A 322 -15.13 12.72 20.02
C ARG A 322 -15.84 11.74 19.10
N ILE A 323 -15.14 11.23 18.08
CA ILE A 323 -15.65 10.12 17.27
C ILE A 323 -15.90 8.91 18.17
N ASP A 324 -14.94 8.49 18.99
CA ASP A 324 -15.10 7.27 19.81
C ASP A 324 -16.16 7.39 20.91
N GLU A 325 -16.26 8.56 21.56
CA GLU A 325 -17.28 8.85 22.58
C GLU A 325 -18.71 8.67 22.05
N ASN A 326 -18.93 9.04 20.78
CA ASN A 326 -20.25 9.00 20.17
C ASN A 326 -20.49 7.76 19.32
N TYR A 327 -19.44 7.07 18.86
CA TYR A 327 -19.59 5.82 18.10
C TYR A 327 -19.89 4.62 19.01
N GLY A 328 -19.58 4.72 20.31
CA GLY A 328 -19.92 3.70 21.31
C GLY A 328 -21.42 3.61 21.65
N SER A 329 -22.26 4.52 21.16
CA SER A 329 -23.71 4.53 21.39
C SER A 329 -24.56 4.02 20.22
N PHE A 330 -23.93 3.58 19.12
CA PHE A 330 -24.61 3.10 17.90
C PHE A 330 -24.32 1.62 17.55
N LEU A 331 -23.57 0.93 18.42
CA LEU A 331 -23.43 -0.53 18.46
C LEU A 331 -24.04 -1.04 19.76
#